data_AF-A0A5A7YXL2-F1
#
_entry.id   AF-A0A5A7YXL2-F1
#
_cell.length_a   1.000
_cell.length_b   1.000
_cell.length_c   1.000
_cell.angle_alpha   90.00
_cell.angle_beta   90.00
_cell.angle_gamma   90.00
#
_symmetry.space_group_name_H-M   'P 1'
#
loop_
_entity.id
_entity.type
_entity.pdbx_description
1 polymer ?
#
loop_
_entity_poly.entity_id
_entity_poly.type
_entity_poly.pdbx_seq_one_letter_code
_entity_poly.pdbx_strand_id
1 'polypeptide(L)'
;MTAACAAGAALIFVWLGMVLAISFIEAPLKFRAPGVTLQIGLGIGRLVFRALNTVEVALAAAIAVALVSIDARGAAPIALAITALALAAQLIGVRPQLARRSDAVLAAEQDAAQLPRSRAHYVYVALELVKVVSLVVAGTALLAA
;
A
#
# COMPACT_ATOMS: atom_id res chain seq x y z
N MET A 1 -25.27 -11.94 6.87
CA MET A 1 -23.83 -12.07 6.58
C MET A 1 -23.41 -13.54 6.53
N THR A 2 -22.94 -14.02 5.38
CA THR A 2 -22.38 -15.38 5.23
C THR A 2 -20.95 -15.44 5.79
N ALA A 3 -20.42 -16.65 6.03
CA ALA A 3 -19.02 -16.82 6.42
C ALA A 3 -18.04 -16.22 5.39
N ALA A 4 -18.38 -16.30 4.10
CA ALA A 4 -17.59 -15.72 3.03
C ALA A 4 -17.60 -14.17 3.04
N CYS A 5 -18.76 -13.54 3.30
CA CYS A 5 -18.82 -12.08 3.49
C CYS A 5 -17.97 -11.64 4.69
N ALA A 6 -18.09 -12.36 5.82
CA ALA A 6 -17.34 -12.07 7.03
C ALA A 6 -15.82 -12.21 6.80
N ALA A 7 -15.39 -13.28 6.13
CA ALA A 7 -13.99 -13.49 5.79
C ALA A 7 -13.47 -12.42 4.81
N GLY A 8 -14.24 -12.07 3.78
CA GLY A 8 -13.88 -11.00 2.84
C GLY A 8 -13.72 -9.65 3.55
N ALA A 9 -14.63 -9.30 4.46
CA ALA A 9 -14.56 -8.06 5.23
C ALA A 9 -13.33 -8.06 6.15
N ALA A 10 -13.05 -9.17 6.84
CA ALA A 10 -11.86 -9.31 7.67
C ALA A 10 -10.57 -9.09 6.87
N LEU A 11 -10.45 -9.72 5.69
CA LEU A 11 -9.29 -9.54 4.82
C LEU A 11 -9.13 -8.07 4.36
N ILE A 12 -10.23 -7.41 4.00
CA ILE A 12 -10.22 -5.99 3.61
C ILE A 12 -9.72 -5.10 4.76
N PHE A 13 -10.23 -5.30 5.98
CA PHE A 13 -9.81 -4.48 7.12
C PHE A 13 -8.39 -4.79 7.60
N VAL A 14 -7.92 -6.04 7.45
CA VAL A 14 -6.51 -6.38 7.66
C VAL A 14 -5.63 -5.64 6.65
N TRP A 15 -6.02 -5.62 5.37
CA TRP A 15 -5.30 -4.86 4.36
C TRP A 15 -5.26 -3.37 4.69
N LEU A 16 -6.42 -2.78 5.02
CA LEU A 16 -6.51 -1.37 5.44
C LEU A 16 -5.59 -1.09 6.63
N GLY A 17 -5.62 -1.94 7.66
CA GLY A 17 -4.79 -1.81 8.85
C GLY A 17 -3.30 -1.83 8.51
N MET A 18 -2.85 -2.72 7.63
CA MET A 18 -1.45 -2.75 7.18
C MET A 18 -1.04 -1.50 6.41
N VAL A 19 -1.89 -1.01 5.50
CA VAL A 19 -1.65 0.22 4.75
C VAL A 19 -1.49 1.41 5.71
N LEU A 20 -2.41 1.57 6.67
CA LEU A 20 -2.33 2.63 7.68
C LEU A 20 -1.08 2.50 8.55
N ALA A 21 -0.82 1.30 9.08
CA ALA A 21 0.30 1.05 9.97
C ALA A 21 1.66 1.23 9.28
N ILE A 22 1.82 0.74 8.06
CA ILE A 22 3.12 0.76 7.38
C ILE A 22 3.31 2.05 6.59
N SER A 23 2.39 2.38 5.69
CA SER A 23 2.58 3.52 4.77
C SER A 23 2.48 4.88 5.47
N PHE A 24 1.63 5.01 6.49
CA PHE A 24 1.37 6.30 7.15
C PHE A 24 2.05 6.44 8.52
N ILE A 25 2.22 5.36 9.28
CA ILE A 25 2.79 5.42 10.62
C ILE A 25 4.28 5.02 10.62
N GLU A 26 4.61 3.79 10.21
CA GLU A 26 5.99 3.27 10.22
C GLU A 26 6.92 4.08 9.32
N ALA A 27 6.49 4.33 8.07
CA ALA A 27 7.37 4.91 7.07
C ALA A 27 7.88 6.31 7.44
N PRO A 28 7.07 7.22 8.01
CA PRO A 28 7.57 8.49 8.53
C PRO A 28 8.30 8.37 9.87
N LEU A 29 7.84 7.50 10.77
CA LEU A 29 8.35 7.43 12.14
C LEU A 29 9.76 6.82 12.20
N LYS A 30 10.11 5.87 11.33
CA LYS A 30 11.43 5.24 11.34
C LYS A 30 12.60 6.21 11.13
N PHE A 31 12.38 7.31 10.41
CA PHE A 31 13.40 8.35 10.20
C PHE A 31 13.54 9.30 11.39
N ARG A 32 12.65 9.20 12.40
CA ARG A 32 12.73 10.00 13.64
C ARG A 32 13.44 9.26 14.77
N ALA A 33 13.76 7.98 14.60
CA ALA A 33 14.41 7.18 15.62
C ALA A 33 15.89 7.61 15.77
N PRO A 34 16.40 7.79 17.02
CA PRO A 34 17.80 8.10 17.26
C PRO A 34 18.73 7.06 16.65
N GLY A 35 19.80 7.51 15.99
CA GLY A 35 20.79 6.62 15.36
C GLY A 35 20.40 6.06 14.00
N VAL A 36 19.20 6.33 13.48
CA VAL A 36 18.82 5.92 12.11
C VAL A 36 19.40 6.90 11.09
N THR A 37 20.32 6.41 10.26
CA THR A 37 20.80 7.15 9.10
C THR A 37 19.83 7.06 7.93
N LEU A 38 19.91 8.00 6.98
CA LEU A 38 19.09 7.97 5.76
C LEU A 38 19.28 6.65 5.00
N GLN A 39 20.52 6.15 4.90
CA GLN A 39 20.83 4.90 4.22
C GLN A 39 20.14 3.70 4.86
N ILE A 40 20.19 3.61 6.20
CA ILE A 40 19.51 2.55 6.97
C ILE A 40 18.00 2.66 6.77
N GLY A 41 17.42 3.85 6.90
CA GLY A 41 15.98 4.05 6.75
C GLY A 41 15.46 3.72 5.35
N LEU A 42 16.20 4.07 4.29
CA LEU A 42 15.88 3.69 2.90
C LEU A 42 16.05 2.18 2.66
N GLY A 43 17.09 1.56 3.24
CA GLY A 43 17.30 0.11 3.20
C GLY A 43 16.13 -0.66 3.80
N ILE A 44 15.73 -0.31 5.03
CA ILE A 44 14.57 -0.88 5.73
C ILE A 44 13.30 -0.65 4.90
N GLY A 45 13.10 0.58 4.40
CA GLY A 45 11.96 0.92 3.55
C GLY A 45 11.82 -0.01 2.33
N ARG A 46 12.90 -0.29 1.60
CA ARG A 46 12.84 -1.18 0.42
C ARG A 46 12.36 -2.59 0.77
N LEU A 47 12.83 -3.15 1.88
CA LEU A 47 12.44 -4.47 2.34
C LEU A 47 10.98 -4.51 2.81
N VAL A 48 10.61 -3.59 3.71
CA VAL A 48 9.26 -3.52 4.29
C VAL A 48 8.22 -3.29 3.19
N PHE A 49 8.42 -2.33 2.29
CA PHE A 49 7.48 -2.11 1.19
C PHE A 49 7.46 -3.26 0.18
N ARG A 50 8.53 -4.07 0.06
CA ARG A 50 8.50 -5.24 -0.84
C ARG A 50 7.64 -6.34 -0.23
N ALA A 51 7.80 -6.57 1.07
CA ALA A 51 6.99 -7.49 1.82
C ALA A 51 5.51 -7.06 1.81
N LEU A 52 5.22 -5.80 2.19
CA LEU A 52 3.87 -5.23 2.17
C LEU A 52 3.22 -5.47 0.81
N ASN A 53 3.84 -5.00 -0.27
CA ASN A 53 3.25 -5.10 -1.61
C ASN A 53 2.99 -6.55 -2.06
N THR A 54 3.83 -7.49 -1.64
CA THR A 54 3.59 -8.93 -1.90
C THR A 54 2.32 -9.40 -1.19
N VAL A 55 2.16 -9.01 0.08
CA VAL A 55 0.97 -9.34 0.86
C VAL A 55 -0.26 -8.63 0.31
N GLU A 56 -0.15 -7.37 -0.13
CA GLU A 56 -1.25 -6.64 -0.77
C GLU A 56 -1.78 -7.37 -2.02
N VAL A 57 -0.89 -7.87 -2.87
CA VAL A 57 -1.28 -8.67 -4.05
C VAL A 57 -1.98 -9.97 -3.64
N ALA A 58 -1.46 -10.67 -2.62
CA ALA A 58 -2.09 -11.89 -2.12
C ALA A 58 -3.49 -11.62 -1.52
N LEU A 59 -3.64 -10.53 -0.75
CA LEU A 59 -4.93 -10.12 -0.21
C LEU A 59 -5.90 -9.70 -1.31
N ALA A 60 -5.44 -8.97 -2.33
CA ALA A 60 -6.26 -8.61 -3.48
C ALA A 60 -6.85 -9.85 -4.16
N ALA A 61 -6.03 -10.88 -4.39
CA ALA A 61 -6.48 -12.14 -4.96
C ALA A 61 -7.46 -12.88 -4.05
N ALA A 62 -7.16 -12.99 -2.74
CA ALA A 62 -8.02 -13.67 -1.78
C ALA A 62 -9.39 -12.99 -1.65
N ILE A 63 -9.43 -11.65 -1.60
CA ILE A 63 -10.67 -10.88 -1.54
C ILE A 63 -11.44 -11.03 -2.85
N ALA A 64 -10.76 -11.00 -4.01
CA ALA A 64 -11.41 -11.23 -5.30
C ALA A 64 -12.10 -12.59 -5.36
N VAL A 65 -11.44 -13.66 -4.90
CA VAL A 65 -12.04 -15.00 -4.80
C VAL A 65 -13.26 -14.99 -3.86
N ALA A 66 -13.16 -14.33 -2.70
CA ALA A 66 -14.28 -14.23 -1.77
C ALA A 66 -15.49 -13.52 -2.40
N LEU A 67 -15.27 -12.40 -3.11
CA LEU A 67 -16.33 -11.65 -3.77
C LEU A 67 -16.97 -12.42 -4.92
N VAL A 68 -16.19 -13.16 -5.72
CA VAL A 68 -16.71 -14.02 -6.79
C VAL A 68 -17.53 -15.18 -6.21
N SER A 69 -17.09 -15.76 -5.09
CA SER A 69 -17.77 -16.91 -4.46
C SER A 69 -19.15 -16.60 -3.90
N ILE A 70 -19.48 -15.32 -3.71
CA ILE A 70 -20.78 -14.85 -3.22
C ILE A 70 -21.55 -14.07 -4.28
N ASP A 71 -21.09 -14.08 -5.54
CA ASP A 71 -21.63 -13.26 -6.63
C ASP A 71 -21.82 -11.78 -6.23
N ALA A 72 -20.82 -11.22 -5.54
CA ALA A 72 -20.89 -9.86 -5.00
C ALA A 72 -21.16 -8.83 -6.11
N ARG A 73 -22.11 -7.93 -5.85
CA ARG A 73 -22.50 -6.85 -6.77
C ARG A 73 -22.47 -5.50 -6.06
N GLY A 74 -22.43 -4.43 -6.85
CA GLY A 74 -22.46 -3.06 -6.35
C GLY A 74 -21.09 -2.55 -5.90
N ALA A 75 -21.05 -1.84 -4.77
CA ALA A 75 -19.88 -1.04 -4.39
C ALA A 75 -18.63 -1.87 -4.06
N ALA A 76 -18.77 -3.04 -3.42
CA ALA A 76 -17.63 -3.86 -2.98
C ALA A 76 -16.69 -4.29 -4.13
N PRO A 77 -17.15 -4.95 -5.22
CA PRO A 77 -16.26 -5.34 -6.32
C PRO A 77 -15.68 -4.13 -7.08
N ILE A 78 -16.44 -3.03 -7.21
CA ILE A 78 -15.95 -1.79 -7.85
C ILE A 78 -14.82 -1.18 -7.02
N ALA A 79 -15.00 -1.08 -5.70
CA ALA A 79 -14.00 -0.54 -4.79
C ALA A 79 -12.74 -1.43 -4.74
N LEU A 80 -12.89 -2.77 -4.79
CA LEU A 80 -11.75 -3.67 -4.93
C LEU A 80 -11.00 -3.44 -6.25
N ALA A 81 -11.70 -3.27 -7.37
CA ALA A 81 -11.08 -3.00 -8.66
C ALA A 81 -10.28 -1.68 -8.64
N ILE A 82 -10.82 -0.62 -8.03
CA ILE A 82 -10.11 0.65 -7.83
C ILE A 82 -8.85 0.44 -6.99
N THR A 83 -8.95 -0.31 -5.88
CA THR A 83 -7.81 -0.65 -5.02
C THR A 83 -6.72 -1.39 -5.78
N ALA A 84 -7.11 -2.40 -6.58
CA ALA A 84 -6.20 -3.21 -7.37
C ALA A 84 -5.51 -2.39 -8.48
N LEU A 85 -6.23 -1.48 -9.15
CA LEU A 85 -5.65 -0.57 -10.14
C LEU A 85 -4.67 0.42 -9.50
N ALA A 86 -4.99 0.97 -8.32
CA ALA A 86 -4.08 1.82 -7.56
C ALA A 86 -2.80 1.06 -7.19
N LEU A 87 -2.93 -0.17 -6.69
CA LEU A 87 -1.80 -1.05 -6.41
C LEU A 87 -0.95 -1.31 -7.66
N ALA A 88 -1.56 -1.68 -8.78
CA ALA A 88 -0.86 -1.92 -10.03
C ALA A 88 -0.09 -0.68 -10.51
N ALA A 89 -0.72 0.50 -10.46
CA ALA A 89 -0.08 1.78 -10.78
C ALA A 89 1.12 2.07 -9.87
N GLN A 90 1.01 1.77 -8.57
CA GLN A 90 2.14 1.89 -7.64
C GLN A 90 3.27 0.93 -8.01
N LEU A 91 2.98 -0.35 -8.26
CA LEU A 91 4.00 -1.37 -8.54
C LEU A 91 4.75 -1.13 -9.85
N ILE A 92 4.02 -0.76 -10.91
CA ILE A 92 4.55 -0.67 -12.27
C ILE A 92 5.11 0.72 -12.55
N GLY A 93 4.45 1.78 -12.05
CA GLY A 93 4.82 3.16 -12.36
C GLY A 93 5.71 3.80 -11.29
N VAL A 94 5.21 3.84 -10.05
CA VAL A 94 5.81 4.69 -9.00
C VAL A 94 7.01 4.02 -8.33
N ARG A 95 6.92 2.73 -8.03
CA ARG A 95 7.96 1.98 -7.30
C ARG A 95 9.30 1.94 -8.03
N PRO A 96 9.37 1.68 -9.35
CA PRO A 96 10.64 1.67 -10.07
C PRO A 96 11.34 3.04 -10.04
N GLN A 97 10.57 4.12 -10.12
CA GLN A 97 11.11 5.49 -10.03
C GLN A 97 11.67 5.78 -8.63
N LEU A 98 10.95 5.38 -7.57
CA LEU A 98 11.42 5.53 -6.20
C LEU A 98 12.65 4.66 -5.90
N ALA A 99 12.73 3.46 -6.47
CA ALA A 99 13.89 2.58 -6.35
C ALA A 99 15.13 3.20 -6.99
N ARG A 100 15.05 3.61 -8.27
CA ARG A 100 16.15 4.29 -8.97
C ARG A 100 16.67 5.50 -8.21
N ARG A 101 15.76 6.31 -7.65
CA ARG A 101 16.12 7.46 -6.83
C ARG A 101 16.79 7.05 -5.53
N SER A 102 16.26 6.06 -4.84
CA SER A 102 16.86 5.56 -3.59
C SER A 102 18.27 5.03 -3.86
N ASP A 103 18.48 4.34 -4.99
CA ASP A 103 19.81 3.86 -5.40
C ASP A 103 20.77 5.03 -5.70
N ALA A 104 20.29 6.09 -6.37
CA ALA A 104 21.09 7.29 -6.60
C ALA A 104 21.45 8.04 -5.29
N VAL A 105 20.52 8.11 -4.33
CA VAL A 105 20.76 8.71 -3.00
C VAL A 105 21.78 7.89 -2.21
N LEU A 106 21.71 6.55 -2.29
CA LEU A 106 22.65 5.66 -1.63
C LEU A 106 24.05 5.74 -2.27
N ALA A 107 24.13 5.89 -3.60
CA ALA A 107 25.39 6.04 -4.31
C ALA A 107 26.06 7.42 -4.10
N ALA A 108 25.28 8.45 -3.78
CA ALA A 108 25.77 9.83 -3.59
C ALA A 108 26.34 10.10 -2.19
N GLU A 109 26.31 9.14 -1.26
CA GLU A 109 26.81 9.23 0.14
C GLU A 109 26.59 10.60 0.83
N GLN A 110 27.56 11.51 0.71
CA GLN A 110 27.61 12.83 1.36
C GLN A 110 26.78 13.92 0.62
N ASP A 111 26.55 13.78 -0.69
CA ASP A 111 25.79 14.72 -1.52
C ASP A 111 24.28 14.43 -1.56
N ALA A 112 23.84 13.38 -0.86
CA ALA A 112 22.44 12.95 -0.77
C ALA A 112 21.47 14.07 -0.32
N ALA A 113 21.96 15.03 0.48
CA ALA A 113 21.17 16.15 1.01
C ALA A 113 20.75 17.17 -0.07
N GLN A 114 21.39 17.18 -1.24
CA GLN A 114 21.13 18.16 -2.30
C GLN A 114 20.05 17.72 -3.30
N LEU A 115 19.50 16.50 -3.19
CA LEU A 115 18.52 15.97 -4.14
C LEU A 115 17.11 16.54 -3.91
N PRO A 116 16.54 17.34 -4.85
CA PRO A 116 15.21 17.96 -4.70
C PRO A 116 14.12 16.91 -4.47
N ARG A 117 13.15 17.13 -3.57
CA ARG A 117 12.07 16.16 -3.25
C ARG A 117 11.35 15.67 -4.52
N SER A 118 11.20 14.35 -4.67
CA SER A 118 10.57 13.76 -5.86
C SER A 118 9.06 13.98 -5.87
N ARG A 119 8.51 14.41 -7.01
CA ARG A 119 7.06 14.40 -7.26
C ARG A 119 6.46 13.00 -7.15
N ALA A 120 7.25 11.94 -7.41
CA ALA A 120 6.80 10.55 -7.32
C ALA A 120 6.39 10.15 -5.90
N HIS A 121 6.96 10.79 -4.85
CA HIS A 121 6.55 10.51 -3.48
C HIS A 121 5.12 11.03 -3.20
N TYR A 122 4.76 12.20 -3.72
CA TYR A 122 3.39 12.72 -3.59
C TYR A 122 2.38 11.86 -4.36
N VAL A 123 2.75 11.37 -5.55
CA VAL A 123 1.93 10.42 -6.31
C VAL A 123 1.74 9.12 -5.53
N TYR A 124 2.79 8.62 -4.87
CA TYR A 124 2.68 7.44 -4.00
C TYR A 124 1.66 7.66 -2.88
N VAL A 125 1.76 8.77 -2.16
CA VAL A 125 0.83 9.11 -1.07
C VAL A 125 -0.61 9.26 -1.57
N ALA A 126 -0.82 9.87 -2.73
CA ALA A 126 -2.14 9.98 -3.33
C ALA A 126 -2.75 8.59 -3.63
N LEU A 127 -1.95 7.66 -4.16
CA LEU A 127 -2.40 6.28 -4.41
C LEU A 127 -2.68 5.51 -3.12
N GLU A 128 -1.89 5.71 -2.06
CA GLU A 128 -2.19 5.14 -0.73
C GLU A 128 -3.52 5.67 -0.18
N LEU A 129 -3.82 6.96 -0.33
CA LEU A 129 -5.12 7.52 0.07
C LEU A 129 -6.28 6.94 -0.73
N VAL A 130 -6.10 6.74 -2.05
CA VAL A 130 -7.09 6.04 -2.88
C VAL A 130 -7.36 4.65 -2.33
N LYS A 131 -6.31 3.86 -2.03
CA LYS A 131 -6.45 2.52 -1.43
C LYS A 131 -7.19 2.57 -0.09
N VAL A 132 -6.87 3.53 0.78
CA VAL A 132 -7.54 3.68 2.09
C VAL A 132 -9.03 3.90 1.90
N VAL A 133 -9.42 4.86 1.06
CA VAL A 133 -10.83 5.18 0.81
C VAL A 133 -11.55 4.00 0.18
N SER A 134 -10.96 3.37 -0.84
CA SER A 134 -11.59 2.25 -1.53
C SER A 134 -11.71 1.01 -0.64
N LEU A 135 -10.72 0.70 0.21
CA LEU A 135 -10.81 -0.40 1.19
C LEU A 135 -11.90 -0.15 2.24
N VAL A 136 -12.03 1.09 2.74
CA VAL A 136 -13.13 1.44 3.66
C VAL A 136 -14.49 1.24 2.99
N VAL A 137 -14.65 1.69 1.75
CA VAL A 137 -15.90 1.49 0.98
C VAL A 137 -16.17 0.01 0.74
N ALA A 138 -15.15 -0.77 0.33
CA ALA A 138 -15.30 -2.20 0.08
C ALA A 138 -15.71 -2.95 1.34
N GLY A 139 -15.05 -2.68 2.46
CA GLY A 139 -15.31 -3.35 3.74
C GLY A 139 -16.69 -3.02 4.30
N THR A 140 -17.07 -1.73 4.29
CA THR A 140 -18.39 -1.30 4.79
C THR A 140 -19.53 -1.79 3.89
N ALA A 141 -19.36 -1.77 2.57
CA ALA A 141 -20.34 -2.32 1.63
C ALA A 141 -20.55 -3.82 1.84
N LEU A 142 -19.47 -4.57 2.11
CA LEU A 142 -19.56 -6.02 2.34
C LEU A 142 -20.17 -6.38 3.70
N LEU A 143 -19.98 -5.54 4.73
CA LEU A 143 -20.65 -5.69 6.03
C LEU A 143 -22.14 -5.34 5.97
N ALA A 144 -22.54 -4.46 5.05
CA ALA A 144 -23.93 -4.05 4.86
C ALA A 144 -24.75 -5.00 3.97
N ALA A 145 -24.11 -6.04 3.41
CA ALA A 145 -24.72 -7.05 2.53
C ALA A 145 -25.17 -8.30 3.30
#